data_AF-A0A319CRG3-F1
#
_entry.id   AF-A0A319CRG3-F1
#
_cell.length_a   1.000
_cell.length_b   1.000
_cell.length_c   1.000
_cell.angle_alpha   90.00
_cell.angle_beta   90.00
_cell.angle_gamma   90.00
#
_symmetry.space_group_name_H-M   'P 1'
#
loop_
_entity.id
_entity.type
_entity.pdbx_description
1 polymer ?
#
loop_
_entity_poly.entity_id
_entity_poly.type
_entity_poly.pdbx_seq_one_letter_code
_entity_poly.pdbx_strand_id
1 'polypeptide(L)' 'MTTIYPGNCHCGTVRFEIHLSSPFQTTFACPCRICAKRGCPWIFTQNDELRFTKGRDTLARYKTQKGEFEVR' A
#
# COMPACT_ATOMS: atom_id res chain seq x y z
N MET A 1 -13.01 -13.71 -9.95
CA MET A 1 -11.66 -14.26 -10.20
C MET A 1 -10.68 -13.23 -9.68
N THR A 2 -9.81 -13.59 -8.74
CA THR A 2 -8.90 -12.63 -8.09
C THR A 2 -7.73 -12.30 -9.00
N THR A 3 -7.44 -11.01 -9.17
CA THR A 3 -6.25 -10.53 -9.90
C THR A 3 -5.12 -10.25 -8.91
N ILE A 4 -3.93 -10.78 -9.20
CA ILE A 4 -2.75 -10.63 -8.35
C ILE A 4 -1.80 -9.61 -8.98
N TYR A 5 -1.46 -8.57 -8.22
CA TYR A 5 -0.49 -7.55 -8.60
C TYR A 5 0.78 -7.69 -7.74
N PRO A 6 1.92 -8.11 -8.33
CA PRO A 6 3.17 -8.15 -7.60
C PRO A 6 3.77 -6.75 -7.44
N GLY A 7 4.43 -6.51 -6.31
CA GLY A 7 5.14 -5.26 -6.03
C GLY A 7 6.40 -5.48 -5.19
N ASN A 8 7.35 -4.55 -5.30
CA ASN A 8 8.58 -4.56 -4.52
C ASN A 8 9.12 -3.15 -4.27
N CYS A 9 9.95 -2.99 -3.24
CA CYS A 9 10.74 -1.77 -3.10
C CYS A 9 11.86 -1.73 -4.14
N HIS A 10 12.40 -0.54 -4.42
CA HIS A 10 13.43 -0.33 -5.44
C HIS A 10 14.63 -1.28 -5.32
N CYS A 11 15.10 -1.54 -4.09
CA CYS A 11 16.22 -2.44 -3.84
C CYS A 11 15.84 -3.94 -3.83
N GLY A 12 14.54 -4.27 -3.88
CA GLY A 12 14.04 -5.65 -3.92
C GLY A 12 14.05 -6.41 -2.58
N THR A 13 14.49 -5.78 -1.49
CA THR A 13 14.49 -6.37 -0.13
C THR A 13 13.08 -6.71 0.32
N VAL A 14 12.12 -5.83 0.06
CA VAL A 14 10.70 -6.01 0.37
C VAL A 14 9.94 -6.39 -0.90
N ARG A 15 9.15 -7.46 -0.82
CA ARG A 15 8.24 -7.90 -1.88
C ARG A 15 6.87 -8.21 -1.30
N PHE A 16 5.84 -7.93 -2.08
CA PHE A 16 4.45 -8.12 -1.68
C PHE A 16 3.58 -8.41 -2.91
N GLU A 17 2.38 -8.89 -2.65
CA GLU A 17 1.33 -9.13 -3.61
C GLU A 17 0.07 -8.42 -3.13
N ILE A 18 -0.67 -7.84 -4.08
CA ILE A 18 -2.00 -7.29 -3.86
C ILE A 18 -3.00 -8.17 -4.60
N HIS A 19 -3.96 -8.73 -3.87
CA HIS A 19 -4.95 -9.68 -4.35
C HIS A 19 -6.29 -8.97 -4.41
N LEU A 20 -6.74 -8.53 -5.59
CA LEU A 20 -7.98 -7.79 -5.74
C LEU A 20 -9.06 -8.64 -6.38
N SER A 21 -10.27 -8.63 -5.80
CA SER A 21 -11.44 -9.30 -6.36
C SER A 21 -11.90 -8.70 -7.71
N SER A 22 -11.52 -7.44 -7.97
CA SER A 22 -11.72 -6.73 -9.23
C SER A 22 -10.52 -5.82 -9.53
N PRO A 23 -10.14 -5.61 -10.80
CA PRO A 23 -9.08 -4.67 -11.17
C PRO A 23 -9.37 -3.25 -10.65
N PHE A 24 -8.35 -2.56 -10.13
CA PHE A 24 -8.48 -1.15 -9.78
C PHE A 24 -8.47 -0.31 -11.07
N GLN A 25 -9.39 0.66 -11.17
CA GLN A 25 -9.52 1.54 -12.35
C GLN A 25 -8.91 2.92 -12.12
N THR A 26 -8.91 3.38 -10.87
CA THR A 26 -8.46 4.71 -10.49
C THR A 26 -7.56 4.63 -9.27
N THR A 27 -6.73 5.66 -9.12
CA THR A 27 -5.91 5.85 -7.94
C THR A 27 -6.32 7.14 -7.24
N PHE A 28 -6.15 7.18 -5.93
CA PHE A 28 -6.44 8.34 -5.11
C PHE A 28 -5.18 9.18 -4.85
N ALA A 29 -5.25 10.47 -5.17
CA ALA A 29 -4.21 11.44 -4.83
C ALA A 29 -4.59 12.17 -3.52
N CYS A 30 -4.07 11.69 -2.39
CA CYS A 30 -4.36 12.30 -1.10
C CYS A 30 -3.70 13.70 -0.98
N PRO A 31 -4.46 14.77 -0.68
CA PRO A 31 -3.94 16.14 -0.68
C PRO A 31 -3.21 16.53 0.61
N CYS A 32 -3.05 15.63 1.59
CA CYS A 32 -2.39 15.97 2.84
C CYS A 32 -0.89 16.21 2.63
N ARG A 33 -0.27 17.06 3.45
CA ARG A 33 1.13 17.50 3.28
C ARG A 33 2.12 16.34 3.15
N ILE A 34 1.95 15.26 3.91
CA ILE A 34 2.87 14.11 3.85
C ILE A 34 2.69 13.30 2.57
N CYS A 35 1.45 13.08 2.12
CA CYS A 35 1.17 12.36 0.88
C CYS A 35 1.59 13.18 -0.34
N ALA A 36 1.32 14.48 -0.34
CA ALA A 36 1.80 15.41 -1.36
C ALA A 36 3.34 15.40 -1.46
N LYS A 37 4.05 15.38 -0.32
CA LYS A 37 5.52 15.28 -0.29
C LYS A 37 6.04 13.94 -0.85
N ARG A 38 5.31 12.83 -0.62
CA ARG A 38 5.68 11.50 -1.14
C ARG A 38 5.38 11.34 -2.63
N GLY A 39 4.35 12.02 -3.14
CA GLY A 39 3.98 11.98 -4.56
C GLY A 39 3.43 10.62 -5.02
N CYS A 40 3.05 9.74 -4.11
CA CYS A 40 2.57 8.40 -4.46
C CYS A 40 1.03 8.38 -4.63
N PRO A 41 0.51 7.86 -5.76
CA PRO A 41 -0.90 7.54 -5.90
C PRO A 41 -1.27 6.34 -5.03
N TRP A 42 -2.46 6.36 -4.42
CA TRP A 42 -2.93 5.32 -3.52
C TRP A 42 -3.99 4.45 -4.18
N ILE A 43 -3.93 3.15 -3.92
CA ILE A 43 -5.08 2.26 -3.99
C ILE A 43 -5.39 1.82 -2.56
N PHE A 44 -6.67 1.73 -2.24
CA PHE A 44 -7.12 1.23 -0.94
C PHE A 44 -7.57 -0.20 -1.11
N THR A 45 -7.04 -1.08 -0.27
CA THR A 45 -7.33 -2.51 -0.29
C THR A 45 -8.02 -2.89 1.01
N GLN A 46 -8.73 -4.01 1.02
CA GLN A 46 -9.23 -4.61 2.26
C GLN A 46 -8.07 -5.22 3.06
N ASN A 47 -8.31 -5.49 4.36
CA ASN A 47 -7.27 -5.89 5.32
C ASN A 47 -6.53 -7.19 4.96
N ASP A 48 -7.11 -8.05 4.12
CA ASP A 48 -6.58 -9.34 3.69
C ASP A 48 -6.00 -9.36 2.26
N GLU A 49 -6.12 -8.25 1.52
CA GLU A 49 -5.71 -8.19 0.11
C GLU A 49 -4.22 -7.87 -0.06
N LEU A 50 -3.52 -7.34 0.95
CA LEU A 50 -2.07 -7.07 0.91
C LEU A 50 -1.28 -8.15 1.64
N ARG A 51 -0.45 -8.89 0.91
CA ARG A 51 0.41 -9.95 1.45
C ARG A 51 1.88 -9.68 1.20
N PHE A 52 2.67 -9.53 2.26
CA PHE A 52 4.13 -9.51 2.13
C PHE A 52 4.69 -10.91 1.86
N THR A 53 5.50 -11.05 0.82
CA THR A 53 6.16 -12.31 0.44
C THR A 53 7.65 -12.32 0.84
N LYS A 54 8.25 -11.15 1.10
CA LYS A 54 9.63 -11.02 1.60
C LYS A 54 9.84 -9.72 2.36
N GLY A 55 10.67 -9.76 3.41
CA GLY A 55 11.29 -8.56 4.01
C GLY A 55 10.37 -7.67 4.85
N ARG A 56 9.19 -8.16 5.27
CA ARG A 56 8.22 -7.38 6.07
C ARG A 56 8.83 -6.80 7.35
N ASP A 57 9.71 -7.57 7.98
CA ASP A 57 10.47 -7.26 9.18
C ASP A 57 11.47 -6.11 8.99
N THR A 58 11.86 -5.82 7.75
CA THR A 58 12.79 -4.72 7.43
C THR A 58 12.10 -3.35 7.29
N LEU A 59 10.76 -3.31 7.37
CA LEU A 59 10.00 -2.09 7.21
C LEU A 59 10.13 -1.17 8.42
N ALA A 60 10.51 0.08 8.18
CA ALA A 60 10.37 1.15 9.16
C ALA A 60 8.91 1.64 9.21
N ARG A 61 8.41 1.89 10.43
CA ARG A 61 7.06 2.45 10.64
C ARG A 61 7.16 3.96 10.82
N TYR A 62 6.30 4.69 10.12
CA TYR A 62 6.12 6.13 10.29
C TYR A 62 4.68 6.43 10.68
N LYS A 63 4.47 7.18 11.78
CA LYS A 63 3.15 7.59 12.28
C LYS A 63 3.09 9.12 12.37
N THR A 64 2.00 9.71 11.87
CA THR A 64 1.72 11.15 11.99
C THR A 64 0.72 11.41 13.13
N GLN A 65 0.81 12.57 13.79
CA GLN A 65 -0.09 12.95 14.89
C GLN A 65 -1.55 13.20 14.44
N LYS A 66 -1.79 13.55 13.18
CA LYS A 66 -3.15 13.63 12.62
C LYS A 66 -3.58 12.25 12.11
N GLY A 67 -4.24 11.49 12.98
CA GLY A 67 -5.34 10.56 12.69
C GLY A 67 -5.08 9.41 11.70
N GLU A 68 -5.20 8.20 12.23
CA GLU A 68 -5.22 6.90 11.56
C GLU A 68 -6.33 6.80 10.50
N PHE A 69 -6.02 6.19 9.35
CA PHE A 69 -7.02 5.42 8.59
C PHE A 69 -6.97 4.00 9.15
N GLU A 70 -7.83 3.72 10.13
CA GLU A 70 -8.16 2.37 10.55
C GLU A 70 -9.26 1.87 9.59
N VAL A 71 -8.93 0.91 8.72
CA VAL A 71 -9.94 0.17 7.96
C VAL A 71 -10.57 -0.80 8.95
N ARG A 72 -11.73 -0.41 9.49
CA ARG A 72 -12.69 -1.37 10.05
C ARG A 72 -13.36 -2.13 8.94
#